data_AF-A0A3M1Z3C4-F1
#
_entry.id   AF-A0A3M1Z3C4-F1
#
_cell.length_a   1.000
_cell.length_b   1.000
_cell.length_c   1.000
_cell.angle_alpha   90.00
_cell.angle_beta   90.00
_cell.angle_gamma   90.00
#
_symmetry.space_group_name_H-M   'P 1'
#
loop_
_entity.id
_entity.type
_entity.pdbx_description
1 polymer ?
#
loop_
_entity_poly.entity_id
_entity_poly.type
_entity_poly.pdbx_seq_one_letter_code
_entity_poly.pdbx_strand_id
1 'polypeptide(L)'
;MQLPVLPDWSATKLSLHQAIQILRAARLLGTEPLPVELHYSTIPTAYGATTGRLSFGGELQLHYTRGAIVYVRDGEEVFAISMVGHHQTSFFDAVFQAFAAQGLEFEPDRKKIT
;
A
#
# COMPACT_ATOMS: atom_id res chain seq x y z
N MET A 1 1.74 26.23 -17.00
CA MET A 1 2.63 25.07 -16.80
C MET A 1 2.00 23.87 -17.49
N GLN A 2 2.69 23.27 -18.47
CA GLN A 2 2.27 21.96 -19.00
C GLN A 2 2.82 20.88 -18.08
N LEU A 3 1.93 19.97 -17.66
CA LEU A 3 2.34 18.79 -16.93
C LEU A 3 3.14 17.90 -17.89
N PRO A 4 4.24 17.27 -17.44
CA PRO A 4 5.01 16.37 -18.27
C PRO A 4 4.11 15.21 -18.73
N VAL A 5 4.24 14.85 -20.01
CA VAL A 5 3.57 13.65 -20.54
C VAL A 5 4.14 12.46 -19.80
N LEU A 6 3.29 11.74 -19.07
CA LEU A 6 3.66 10.47 -18.45
C LEU A 6 3.80 9.43 -19.58
N PRO A 7 5.01 8.94 -19.90
CA PRO A 7 5.14 7.80 -20.78
C PRO A 7 4.42 6.62 -20.08
N ASP A 8 3.54 5.93 -20.80
CA ASP A 8 2.79 4.76 -20.32
C ASP A 8 1.78 5.01 -19.19
N TRP A 9 0.85 5.96 -19.43
CA TRP A 9 -0.32 6.21 -18.58
C TRP A 9 -1.09 4.93 -18.17
N SER A 10 -1.29 4.00 -19.11
CA SER A 10 -2.02 2.75 -18.84
C SER A 10 -1.33 1.85 -17.81
N ALA A 11 0.00 1.70 -17.93
CA ALA A 11 0.79 0.93 -16.99
C ALA A 11 0.82 1.62 -15.61
N THR A 12 1.03 2.93 -15.60
CA THR A 12 1.01 3.75 -14.38
C THR A 12 -0.32 3.63 -13.63
N LYS A 13 -1.45 3.76 -14.36
CA LYS A 13 -2.79 3.60 -13.80
C LYS A 13 -3.00 2.21 -13.18
N LEU A 14 -2.55 1.15 -13.87
CA LEU A 14 -2.68 -0.21 -13.37
C LEU A 14 -1.88 -0.41 -12.08
N SER A 15 -0.61 0.00 -12.06
CA SER A 15 0.24 -0.15 -10.88
C SER A 15 -0.31 0.65 -9.69
N LEU A 16 -0.77 1.88 -9.89
CA LEU A 16 -1.41 2.67 -8.84
C LEU A 16 -2.68 2.01 -8.30
N HIS A 17 -3.51 1.45 -9.18
CA HIS A 17 -4.70 0.69 -8.77
C HIS A 17 -4.32 -0.49 -7.87
N GLN A 18 -3.33 -1.28 -8.29
CA GLN A 18 -2.85 -2.44 -7.53
C GLN A 18 -2.31 -2.04 -6.16
N ALA A 19 -1.50 -0.96 -6.09
CA ALA A 19 -0.97 -0.46 -4.83
C ALA A 19 -2.05 0.01 -3.87
N ILE A 20 -3.07 0.73 -4.37
CA ILE A 20 -4.20 1.19 -3.54
C ILE A 20 -4.99 0.01 -2.96
N GLN A 21 -5.19 -1.07 -3.71
CA GLN A 21 -5.87 -2.27 -3.19
C GLN A 21 -5.09 -2.91 -2.04
N ILE A 22 -3.76 -2.92 -2.09
CA ILE A 22 -2.91 -3.45 -1.02
C ILE A 22 -2.96 -2.55 0.21
N LEU A 23 -2.85 -1.23 0.04
CA LEU A 23 -3.02 -0.27 1.15
C LEU A 23 -4.37 -0.47 1.84
N ARG A 24 -5.44 -0.64 1.04
CA ARG A 24 -6.79 -0.91 1.52
C ARG A 24 -6.85 -2.21 2.31
N ALA A 25 -6.26 -3.29 1.82
CA ALA A 25 -6.23 -4.57 2.52
C ALA A 25 -5.50 -4.46 3.87
N ALA A 26 -4.33 -3.82 3.90
CA ALA A 26 -3.58 -3.58 5.13
C ALA A 26 -4.37 -2.73 6.14
N ARG A 27 -5.06 -1.68 5.66
CA ARG A 27 -5.90 -0.82 6.52
C ARG A 27 -7.07 -1.59 7.13
N LEU A 28 -7.74 -2.45 6.36
CA LEU A 28 -8.86 -3.27 6.87
C LEU A 28 -8.43 -4.24 7.97
N LEU A 29 -7.18 -4.71 7.94
CA LEU A 29 -6.61 -5.56 8.98
C LEU A 29 -6.15 -4.75 10.20
N GLY A 30 -5.65 -3.54 9.96
CA GLY A 30 -4.99 -2.71 10.97
C GLY A 30 -5.81 -1.54 11.49
N THR A 31 -7.11 -1.43 11.22
CA THR A 31 -7.94 -0.33 11.76
C THR A 31 -9.24 -0.85 12.36
N GLU A 32 -9.70 -0.21 13.45
CA GLU A 32 -11.00 -0.49 14.03
C GLU A 32 -12.14 -0.18 13.04
N PRO A 33 -13.34 -0.77 13.25
CA PRO A 33 -14.51 -0.48 12.43
C PRO A 33 -14.84 1.01 12.33
N LEU A 34 -14.57 1.64 11.18
CA LEU A 34 -15.00 2.99 10.86
C LEU A 34 -16.31 2.95 10.06
N PRO A 35 -17.10 4.05 10.02
CA PRO A 35 -18.18 4.19 9.04
C PRO A 35 -17.67 3.85 7.64
N VAL A 36 -18.48 3.14 6.85
CA VAL A 36 -18.07 2.42 5.62
C VAL A 36 -17.20 3.25 4.67
N GLU A 37 -17.44 4.56 4.54
CA GLU A 37 -16.65 5.41 3.63
C GLU A 37 -15.20 5.66 4.11
N LEU A 38 -14.96 5.69 5.42
CA LEU A 38 -13.65 5.98 6.00
C LEU A 38 -12.77 4.73 6.19
N HIS A 39 -13.37 3.56 6.08
CA HIS A 39 -12.69 2.28 6.19
C HIS A 39 -11.81 1.97 4.99
N TYR A 40 -12.22 2.46 3.83
CA TYR A 40 -11.52 2.26 2.57
C TYR A 40 -10.72 3.49 2.12
N SER A 41 -10.74 4.58 2.90
CA SER A 41 -10.01 5.79 2.56
C SER A 41 -8.51 5.59 2.77
N THR A 42 -7.73 6.14 1.86
CA THR A 42 -6.30 6.36 2.06
C THR A 42 -6.10 7.85 2.37
N ILE A 43 -5.09 8.15 3.17
CA ILE A 43 -4.76 9.53 3.53
C ILE A 43 -3.74 10.03 2.50
N PRO A 44 -4.07 11.02 1.65
CA PRO A 44 -3.12 11.56 0.70
C PRO A 44 -1.97 12.28 1.43
N THR A 45 -0.75 12.14 0.93
CA THR A 45 0.43 12.85 1.41
C THR A 45 1.04 13.66 0.27
N ALA A 46 2.00 14.54 0.57
CA ALA A 46 2.68 15.34 -0.45
C ALA A 46 3.40 14.49 -1.52
N TYR A 47 3.70 13.23 -1.22
CA TYR A 47 4.50 12.34 -2.07
C TYR A 47 3.77 11.04 -2.44
N GLY A 48 2.49 10.91 -2.09
CA GLY A 48 1.85 9.60 -2.11
C GLY A 48 0.52 9.49 -1.38
N ALA A 49 0.31 8.33 -0.78
CA ALA A 49 -0.83 8.04 0.09
C ALA A 49 -0.40 7.11 1.24
N THR A 50 -1.09 7.15 2.36
CA THR A 50 -0.82 6.27 3.51
C THR A 50 -2.09 5.64 4.07
N THR A 51 -1.92 4.48 4.70
CA THR A 51 -2.95 3.87 5.56
C THR A 51 -3.14 4.65 6.85
N GLY A 52 -2.23 5.56 7.21
CA GLY A 52 -2.10 6.05 8.57
C GLY A 52 -1.69 4.94 9.53
N ARG A 53 -1.64 5.28 10.83
CA ARG A 53 -1.20 4.35 11.87
C ARG A 53 -2.11 3.12 11.94
N LEU A 54 -1.48 1.95 11.85
CA LEU A 54 -2.12 0.64 11.98
C LEU A 54 -2.12 0.21 13.45
N SER A 55 -3.13 -0.56 13.86
CA SER A 55 -3.34 -1.03 15.24
C SER A 55 -2.21 -1.90 15.76
N PHE A 56 -1.57 -2.66 14.87
CA PHE A 56 -0.37 -3.47 15.15
C PHE A 56 0.94 -2.66 15.10
N GLY A 57 0.85 -1.34 14.88
CA GLY A 57 1.98 -0.43 14.84
C GLY A 57 2.42 -0.06 13.42
N GLY A 58 3.11 1.08 13.32
CA GLY A 58 3.58 1.64 12.07
C GLY A 58 2.47 2.08 11.11
N GLU A 59 2.85 2.37 9.88
CA GLU A 59 1.95 2.76 8.79
C GLU A 59 2.50 2.31 7.43
N LEU A 60 1.60 2.00 6.49
CA LEU A 60 1.96 1.70 5.11
C LEU A 60 1.86 2.98 4.28
N GLN A 61 2.85 3.26 3.45
CA GLN A 61 2.94 4.42 2.59
C GLN A 61 3.18 4.01 1.14
N LEU A 62 2.31 4.42 0.22
CA LEU A 62 2.56 4.38 -1.21
C LEU A 62 3.35 5.64 -1.58
N HIS A 63 4.58 5.48 -2.06
CA HIS A 63 5.45 6.57 -2.52
C HIS A 63 5.45 6.65 -4.04
N TYR A 64 4.90 7.72 -4.62
CA TYR A 64 4.79 7.86 -6.08
C TYR A 64 6.13 8.06 -6.78
N THR A 65 7.06 8.79 -6.15
CA THR A 65 8.40 9.03 -6.71
C THR A 65 9.27 7.78 -6.71
N ARG A 66 9.13 6.94 -5.68
CA ARG A 66 9.85 5.65 -5.56
C ARG A 66 9.16 4.52 -6.30
N GLY A 67 7.88 4.66 -6.64
CA GLY A 67 7.07 3.59 -7.21
C GLY A 67 7.03 2.36 -6.30
N ALA A 68 6.82 2.57 -4.99
CA ALA A 68 6.96 1.52 -3.99
C ALA A 68 5.94 1.68 -2.85
N ILE A 69 5.63 0.57 -2.19
CA ILE A 69 4.99 0.55 -0.87
C ILE A 69 6.09 0.45 0.19
N VAL A 70 6.06 1.36 1.17
CA VAL A 70 7.02 1.47 2.26
C VAL A 70 6.27 1.28 3.57
N TYR A 71 6.75 0.40 4.44
CA TYR A 71 6.25 0.28 5.80
C TYR A 71 7.18 1.04 6.74
N VAL A 72 6.61 1.99 7.49
CA VAL A 72 7.33 2.84 8.43
C VAL A 72 6.84 2.52 9.85
N ARG A 73 7.76 2.30 10.78
CA ARG A 73 7.45 2.07 12.20
C ARG A 73 8.36 2.95 13.05
N ASP A 74 7.78 3.66 14.00
CA ASP A 74 8.50 4.56 14.91
C ASP A 74 9.40 5.60 14.20
N GLY A 75 9.00 6.01 12.99
CA GLY A 75 9.72 6.99 12.16
C GLY A 75 10.78 6.38 11.24
N GLU A 76 11.02 5.08 11.31
CA GLU A 76 12.02 4.38 10.50
C GLU A 76 11.39 3.49 9.43
N GLU A 77 12.03 3.43 8.26
CA GLU A 77 11.65 2.50 7.19
C GLU A 77 12.04 1.08 7.59
N VAL A 78 11.04 0.21 7.75
CA VAL A 78 11.25 -1.20 8.08
C VAL A 78 11.45 -2.02 6.82
N PHE A 79 10.64 -1.78 5.79
CA PHE A 79 10.81 -2.38 4.47
C PHE A 79 10.20 -1.51 3.37
N ALA A 80 10.68 -1.72 2.14
CA ALA A 80 10.10 -1.14 0.93
C ALA A 80 10.02 -2.18 -0.18
N ILE A 81 8.85 -2.31 -0.81
CA ILE A 81 8.60 -3.21 -1.93
C ILE A 81 8.29 -2.38 -3.17
N SER A 82 9.12 -2.56 -4.21
CA SER A 82 8.92 -1.92 -5.51
C SER A 82 7.68 -2.45 -6.20
N MET A 83 6.96 -1.57 -6.90
CA MET A 83 5.84 -1.94 -7.76
C MET A 83 6.30 -2.52 -9.10
N VAL A 84 7.55 -2.26 -9.50
CA VAL A 84 8.09 -2.68 -10.78
C VAL A 84 8.31 -4.19 -10.79
N GLY A 85 7.85 -4.87 -11.84
CA GLY A 85 8.03 -6.31 -12.03
C GLY A 85 7.01 -7.19 -11.30
N HIS A 86 6.07 -6.61 -10.56
CA HIS A 86 5.00 -7.35 -9.91
C HIS A 86 3.67 -7.19 -10.64
N HIS A 87 2.85 -8.24 -10.61
CA HIS A 87 1.41 -8.17 -10.88
C HIS A 87 0.66 -8.09 -9.54
N GLN A 88 -0.64 -7.78 -9.56
CA GLN A 88 -1.43 -7.50 -8.35
C GLN A 88 -1.26 -8.52 -7.22
N THR A 89 -1.42 -9.81 -7.51
CA THR A 89 -1.31 -10.89 -6.52
C THR A 89 0.12 -11.04 -5.99
N SER A 90 1.15 -11.00 -6.86
CA SER A 90 2.53 -11.13 -6.41
C SER A 90 3.01 -9.91 -5.63
N PHE A 91 2.50 -8.71 -5.95
CA PHE A 91 2.79 -7.51 -5.18
C PHE A 91 2.16 -7.58 -3.78
N PHE A 92 0.92 -8.05 -3.70
CA PHE A 92 0.24 -8.31 -2.44
C PHE A 92 1.00 -9.35 -1.60
N ASP A 93 1.32 -10.51 -2.18
CA ASP A 93 2.05 -11.57 -1.47
C ASP A 93 3.42 -11.06 -0.98
N ALA A 94 4.14 -10.28 -1.77
CA ALA A 94 5.43 -9.69 -1.37
C ALA A 94 5.29 -8.76 -0.15
N VAL A 95 4.26 -7.91 -0.11
CA VAL A 95 4.02 -7.01 1.03
C VAL A 95 3.65 -7.80 2.30
N PHE A 96 2.79 -8.81 2.18
CA PHE A 96 2.37 -9.62 3.33
C PHE A 96 3.45 -10.61 3.82
N GLN A 97 4.30 -11.11 2.92
CA GLN A 97 5.51 -11.84 3.30
C GLN A 97 6.50 -10.94 4.03
N ALA A 98 6.66 -9.69 3.59
CA ALA A 98 7.50 -8.71 4.30
C ALA A 98 6.96 -8.43 5.70
N PHE A 99 5.64 -8.37 5.88
CA PHE A 99 5.03 -8.31 7.22
C PHE A 99 5.32 -9.54 8.07
N ALA A 100 5.14 -10.75 7.51
CA ALA A 100 5.44 -11.99 8.23
C ALA A 100 6.91 -12.08 8.66
N ALA A 101 7.84 -11.61 7.82
CA ALA A 101 9.26 -11.51 8.16
C ALA A 101 9.55 -10.56 9.34
N GLN A 102 8.65 -9.62 9.62
CA GLN A 102 8.70 -8.73 10.79
C GLN A 102 7.93 -9.28 12.00
N GLY A 103 7.50 -10.56 11.95
CA GLY A 103 6.71 -11.20 13.00
C GLY A 103 5.24 -10.78 13.03
N LEU A 104 4.76 -10.11 11.97
CA LEU A 104 3.38 -9.69 11.81
C LEU A 104 2.67 -10.65 10.86
N GLU A 105 2.18 -11.77 11.39
CA GLU A 105 1.43 -12.76 10.63
C GLU A 105 -0.05 -12.36 10.54
N PHE A 106 -0.55 -12.26 9.31
CA PHE A 106 -1.96 -12.00 9.02
C PHE A 106 -2.47 -13.02 8.03
N GLU A 107 -3.76 -13.38 8.11
CA GLU A 107 -4.47 -14.06 7.04
C GLU A 107 -5.27 -13.03 6.23
N PRO A 108 -4.67 -12.41 5.20
CA PRO A 108 -5.38 -11.39 4.46
C PRO A 108 -6.39 -12.02 3.50
N ASP A 109 -7.58 -11.41 3.38
CA ASP A 109 -8.65 -11.91 2.51
C ASP A 109 -8.28 -11.72 1.02
N ARG A 110 -7.74 -12.78 0.42
CA ARG A 110 -7.30 -12.81 -0.98
C ARG A 110 -8.44 -12.57 -1.97
N LYS A 111 -9.71 -12.78 -1.58
CA LYS A 111 -10.87 -12.61 -2.48
C LYS A 111 -11.11 -11.16 -2.89
N LYS A 112 -10.50 -10.19 -2.19
CA LYS A 112 -10.62 -8.76 -2.48
C LYS A 112 -9.48 -8.20 -3.34
N ILE A 113 -8.51 -9.05 -3.73
CA ILE A 113 -7.30 -8.67 -4.47
C ILE A 113 -7.38 -9.03 -5.97
N THR A 114 -8.38 -9.81 -6.40
CA THR A 114 -8.63 -10.18 -7.81
C THR A 114 -9.62 -9.28 -8.50
#